data_AF-A0A653GY55-F1
#
_entry.id   AF-A0A653GY55-F1
#
_cell.length_a   1.000
_cell.length_b   1.000
_cell.length_c   1.000
_cell.angle_alpha   90.00
_cell.angle_beta   90.00
_cell.angle_gamma   90.00
#
_symmetry.space_group_name_H-M   'P 1'
#
loop_
_entity.id
_entity.type
_entity.pdbx_description
1 polymer ?
#
loop_
_entity_poly.entity_id
_entity_poly.type
_entity_poly.pdbx_seq_one_letter_code
_entity_poly.pdbx_strand_id
1 'polypeptide(L)'
;MKTNNIKQIKTLYRHILNEASKFENVNYNIYFTNKAKENFRVFFSNPNYNSEELKTFENESTEFLNMLKRQTIIHNLYHVDKPLVIK
;
A
#
# COMPACT_ATOMS: atom_id res chain seq x y z
N MET A 1 -16.43 14.11 11.84
CA MET A 1 -15.00 14.18 11.40
C MET A 1 -14.34 12.81 11.35
N LYS A 2 -14.25 12.04 12.46
CA LYS A 2 -13.60 10.70 12.47
C LYS A 2 -14.06 9.72 11.38
N THR A 3 -15.36 9.63 11.10
CA THR A 3 -15.91 8.74 10.07
C THR A 3 -15.47 9.09 8.64
N ASN A 4 -15.23 10.37 8.36
CA ASN A 4 -14.76 10.82 7.05
C ASN A 4 -13.29 10.41 6.83
N ASN A 5 -12.45 10.56 7.86
CA ASN A 5 -11.04 10.15 7.83
C ASN A 5 -10.90 8.64 7.60
N ILE A 6 -11.72 7.82 8.27
CA ILE A 6 -11.72 6.36 8.05
C ILE A 6 -12.12 6.01 6.62
N LYS A 7 -13.09 6.73 6.03
CA LYS A 7 -13.48 6.53 4.63
C LYS A 7 -12.34 6.89 3.68
N GLN A 8 -11.62 7.99 3.95
CA GLN A 8 -10.44 8.40 3.18
C GLN A 8 -9.33 7.34 3.26
N ILE A 9 -9.00 6.86 4.46
CA ILE A 9 -8.02 5.80 4.68
C ILE A 9 -8.41 4.50 3.94
N LYS A 10 -9.70 4.12 3.93
CA LYS A 10 -10.17 2.95 3.16
C LYS A 10 -10.04 3.15 1.65
N THR A 11 -10.26 4.36 1.15
CA THR A 11 -10.02 4.68 -0.25
C THR A 11 -8.53 4.61 -0.58
N LEU A 12 -7.68 5.14 0.30
CA LEU A 12 -6.22 5.10 0.18
C LEU A 12 -5.70 3.66 0.16
N TYR A 13 -6.26 2.77 0.99
CA TYR A 13 -5.97 1.34 0.96
C TYR A 13 -6.19 0.72 -0.42
N ARG A 14 -7.34 1.01 -1.05
CA ARG A 14 -7.66 0.49 -2.38
C ARG A 14 -6.69 1.01 -3.43
N HIS A 15 -6.29 2.28 -3.34
CA HIS A 15 -5.28 2.85 -4.23
C HIS A 15 -3.91 2.19 -4.05
N ILE A 16 -3.50 1.92 -2.80
CA ILE A 16 -2.25 1.21 -2.50
C ILE A 16 -2.27 -0.21 -3.08
N LEU A 17 -3.35 -0.98 -2.87
CA LEU A 17 -3.47 -2.32 -3.42
C LEU A 17 -3.45 -2.31 -4.96
N ASN A 18 -4.13 -1.35 -5.57
CA ASN A 18 -4.15 -1.20 -7.02
C ASN A 18 -2.80 -0.75 -7.61
N GLU A 19 -1.98 -0.02 -6.85
CA GLU A 19 -0.64 0.34 -7.30
C GLU A 19 0.33 -0.82 -7.11
N ALA A 20 0.25 -1.53 -5.98
CA ALA A 20 1.06 -2.72 -5.72
C ALA A 20 0.81 -3.84 -6.74
N SER A 21 -0.40 -3.96 -7.28
CA SER A 21 -0.72 -4.97 -8.30
C SER A 21 -0.09 -4.67 -9.67
N LYS A 22 0.41 -3.45 -9.92
CA LYS A 22 1.00 -3.04 -11.19
C LYS A 22 2.47 -3.41 -11.34
N PHE A 23 3.13 -3.88 -10.27
CA PHE A 23 4.48 -4.44 -10.41
C PHE A 23 4.44 -5.68 -11.29
N GLU A 24 5.21 -5.67 -12.38
CA GLU A 24 5.30 -6.82 -13.28
C GLU A 24 6.06 -8.00 -12.65
N ASN A 25 7.01 -7.70 -11.77
CA ASN A 25 7.68 -8.71 -10.97
C ASN A 25 6.76 -9.19 -9.84
N VAL A 26 6.40 -10.47 -9.93
CA VAL A 26 5.47 -11.13 -9.01
C VAL A 26 5.92 -11.05 -7.56
N ASN A 27 7.22 -11.10 -7.27
CA ASN A 27 7.74 -11.00 -5.90
C ASN A 27 7.44 -9.63 -5.29
N TYR A 28 7.66 -8.55 -6.05
CA TYR A 28 7.34 -7.19 -5.61
C TYR A 28 5.84 -6.97 -5.45
N ASN A 29 5.05 -7.47 -6.40
CA ASN A 29 3.59 -7.44 -6.32
C ASN A 29 3.07 -8.10 -5.04
N ILE A 30 3.47 -9.34 -4.79
CA ILE A 30 3.07 -10.11 -3.61
C ILE A 30 3.56 -9.42 -2.33
N TYR A 31 4.83 -9.02 -2.29
CA TYR A 31 5.43 -8.39 -1.12
C TYR A 31 4.69 -7.10 -0.73
N PHE A 32 4.51 -6.16 -1.67
CA PHE A 32 3.88 -4.88 -1.36
C PHE A 32 2.38 -5.03 -1.09
N THR A 33 1.70 -5.96 -1.76
CA THR A 33 0.31 -6.29 -1.48
C THR A 33 0.15 -6.80 -0.05
N ASN A 34 1.00 -7.74 0.38
CA ASN A 34 0.94 -8.30 1.73
C ASN A 34 1.34 -7.28 2.80
N LYS A 35 2.36 -6.46 2.53
CA LYS A 35 2.76 -5.36 3.42
C LYS A 35 1.62 -4.35 3.63
N ALA A 36 0.93 -3.97 2.56
CA ALA A 36 -0.23 -3.09 2.65
C ALA A 36 -1.36 -3.73 3.47
N LYS A 37 -1.70 -5.00 3.20
CA LYS A 37 -2.71 -5.74 3.97
C LYS A 37 -2.37 -5.78 5.46
N GLU A 38 -1.12 -6.09 5.79
CA GLU A 38 -0.68 -6.21 7.17
C GLU A 38 -0.70 -4.86 7.90
N ASN A 39 -0.15 -3.81 7.30
CA ASN A 39 -0.17 -2.47 7.89
C ASN A 39 -1.59 -2.01 8.21
N PHE A 40 -2.52 -2.20 7.26
CA PHE A 40 -3.92 -1.84 7.45
C PHE A 40 -4.62 -2.75 8.46
N ARG A 41 -4.30 -4.05 8.49
CA ARG A 41 -4.84 -4.99 9.48
C ARG A 41 -4.40 -4.62 10.89
N VAL A 42 -3.10 -4.37 11.09
CA VAL A 42 -2.51 -3.95 12.37
C VAL A 42 -3.12 -2.65 12.82
N PHE A 43 -3.17 -1.64 11.95
CA PHE A 43 -3.84 -0.38 12.29
C PHE A 43 -5.29 -0.64 12.67
N PHE A 44 -6.09 -1.30 11.82
CA PHE A 44 -7.51 -1.56 12.07
C PHE A 44 -7.83 -2.55 13.21
N SER A 45 -6.82 -3.15 13.84
CA SER A 45 -6.99 -4.09 14.97
C SER A 45 -7.40 -3.42 16.28
N ASN A 46 -7.04 -2.14 16.49
CA ASN A 46 -7.37 -1.39 17.71
C ASN A 46 -8.42 -0.30 17.45
N PRO A 47 -9.73 -0.54 17.68
CA PRO A 47 -10.79 0.38 17.24
C PRO A 47 -10.78 1.78 17.89
N ASN A 48 -9.93 2.03 18.89
CA ASN A 48 -9.93 3.23 19.72
C ASN A 48 -8.95 4.32 19.25
N TYR A 49 -8.86 4.57 17.94
CA TYR A 49 -7.97 5.61 17.41
C TYR A 49 -8.36 7.01 17.86
N ASN A 50 -7.36 7.81 18.23
CA ASN A 50 -7.51 9.26 18.35
C ASN A 50 -7.38 9.95 16.97
N SER A 51 -7.66 11.25 16.91
CA SER A 51 -7.60 12.01 15.65
C SER A 51 -6.19 12.16 15.09
N GLU A 52 -5.18 12.17 15.95
CA GLU A 52 -3.78 12.34 15.57
C GLU A 52 -3.24 11.05 14.95
N GLU A 53 -3.50 9.89 15.56
CA GLU A 53 -3.16 8.57 15.02
C GLU A 53 -3.76 8.34 13.63
N LEU A 54 -5.03 8.72 13.43
CA LEU A 54 -5.68 8.65 12.10
C LEU A 54 -4.95 9.51 11.08
N LYS A 55 -4.57 10.74 11.45
CA LYS A 55 -3.88 11.67 10.55
C LYS A 55 -2.46 11.21 10.23
N THR A 56 -1.73 10.72 11.23
CA THR A 56 -0.38 10.15 11.05
C THR A 56 -0.44 8.96 10.10
N PHE A 57 -1.35 8.02 10.33
CA PHE A 57 -1.50 6.85 9.46
C PHE A 57 -1.94 7.21 8.04
N GLU A 58 -2.81 8.20 7.88
CA GLU A 58 -3.21 8.73 6.56
C GLU A 58 -2.01 9.34 5.81
N ASN A 59 -1.18 10.13 6.50
CA ASN A 59 0.03 10.72 5.93
C ASN A 59 1.04 9.64 5.50
N GLU A 60 1.35 8.70 6.39
CA GLU A 60 2.26 7.59 6.11
C GLU A 60 1.77 6.74 4.93
N SER A 61 0.47 6.46 4.88
CA SER A 61 -0.15 5.70 3.78
C SER A 61 -0.10 6.48 2.47
N THR A 62 -0.20 7.81 2.52
CA THR A 62 -0.11 8.69 1.34
C THR A 62 1.32 8.72 0.79
N GLU A 63 2.30 8.85 1.68
CA GLU A 63 3.73 8.75 1.33
C GLU A 63 4.07 7.38 0.75
N PHE A 64 3.56 6.31 1.37
CA PHE A 64 3.72 4.94 0.88
C PHE A 64 3.13 4.76 -0.52
N LEU A 65 1.91 5.25 -0.78
CA LEU A 65 1.31 5.23 -2.11
C LEU A 65 2.16 5.99 -3.14
N ASN A 66 2.65 7.18 -2.80
CA ASN A 66 3.48 7.98 -3.70
C ASN A 66 4.82 7.30 -4.00
N MET A 67 5.39 6.61 -3.01
CA MET A 67 6.57 5.77 -3.20
C MET A 67 6.27 4.60 -4.14
N LEU A 68 5.18 3.86 -3.93
CA LEU A 68 4.79 2.75 -4.81
C LEU A 68 4.65 3.22 -6.26
N LYS A 69 3.93 4.32 -6.52
CA LYS A 69 3.78 4.88 -7.87
C LYS A 69 5.13 5.09 -8.57
N ARG A 70 6.11 5.67 -7.88
CA ARG A 70 7.46 5.86 -8.44
C ARG A 70 8.18 4.54 -8.66
N GLN A 71 8.12 3.64 -7.68
CA GLN A 71 8.82 2.36 -7.74
C GLN A 71 8.24 1.45 -8.83
N THR A 72 6.93 1.45 -9.04
CA THR A 72 6.31 0.65 -10.10
C THR A 72 6.73 1.16 -11.47
N ILE A 73 6.78 2.48 -11.68
CA ILE A 73 7.28 3.06 -12.94
C ILE A 73 8.74 2.68 -13.17
N ILE A 74 9.63 2.91 -12.18
CA ILE A 74 11.06 2.60 -12.31
C ILE A 74 11.26 1.11 -12.56
N HIS A 75 10.62 0.25 -11.76
CA HIS A 75 10.79 -1.19 -11.85
C HIS A 75 10.30 -1.74 -13.20
N ASN A 76 9.15 -1.28 -13.69
CA ASN A 76 8.63 -1.74 -14.97
C ASN A 76 9.40 -1.15 -16.17
N LEU A 77 10.04 0.03 -16.01
CA LEU A 77 10.91 0.58 -17.06
C LEU A 77 12.17 -0.27 -17.26
N TYR A 78 12.73 -0.77 -16.17
CA TYR A 78 13.88 -1.68 -16.19
C TYR A 78 13.38 -3.12 -16.08
N HIS A 79 12.80 -3.65 -17.16
CA HIS A 79 12.43 -5.06 -17.22
C HIS A 79 13.66 -5.92 -16.90
N VAL A 80 13.62 -6.60 -15.76
CA VAL A 80 14.49 -7.72 -15.46
C VAL A 80 13.70 -8.95 -15.89
N ASP A 81 14.27 -9.79 -16.75
CA ASP A 81 13.63 -11.02 -17.21
C ASP A 81 12.94 -11.73 -16.04
N LYS A 82 11.67 -12.12 -16.25
CA LYS A 82 10.84 -12.74 -15.21
C LYS A 82 11.66 -13.85 -14.53
N PRO A 83 11.75 -13.86 -13.19
CA PRO A 83 12.55 -14.87 -12.50
C PRO A 83 12.07 -16.27 -12.91
N LEU A 84 13.01 -17.13 -13.31
CA LEU A 84 12.76 -18.47 -13.85
C LEU A 84 12.00 -19.41 -12.89
N VAL A 85 11.81 -19.01 -11.63
CA VAL A 85 11.16 -19.82 -10.60
C VAL A 85 9.79 -19.24 -10.29
N ILE A 86 8.78 -19.74 -10.99
CA ILE A 86 7.39 -19.72 -10.54
C ILE A 86 7.22 -21.05 -9.79
N LYS A 87 7.13 -20.99 -8.45
CA LYS A 87 6.81 -22.17 -7.63
C LYS A 87 5.37 -22.61 -7.83
#